data_AF-A0A9D3UF58-F1
#
_entry.id   AF-A0A9D3UF58-F1
#
_cell.length_a   1.000
_cell.length_b   1.000
_cell.length_c   1.000
_cell.angle_alpha   90.00
_cell.angle_beta   90.00
_cell.angle_gamma   90.00
#
_symmetry.space_group_name_H-M   'P 1'
#
loop_
_entity.id
_entity.type
_entity.pdbx_description
1 polymer ?
#
loop_
_entity_poly.entity_id
_entity_poly.type
_entity_poly.pdbx_seq_one_letter_code
_entity_poly.pdbx_strand_id
1 'polypeptide(L)'
;MFYCIAISYHHTISGFPEENPIPNMEVEQVDADVIALARGPHKVVSTYDGLIINGFKVHTKKLEQHRKTQNSGMMVFADGRNYYRNFIEIIELNYYEKFWVIMLRCD
;
A
#
# COMPACT_ATOMS: atom_id res chain seq x y z
N MET A 1 13.79 13.04 1.43
CA MET A 1 12.36 12.68 1.55
C MET A 1 12.27 11.19 1.31
N PHE A 2 11.89 10.41 2.32
CA PHE A 2 11.83 8.94 2.23
C PHE A 2 10.37 8.49 2.31
N TYR A 3 10.00 7.54 1.46
CA TYR A 3 8.70 6.87 1.48
C TYR A 3 8.95 5.42 1.88
N CYS A 4 8.29 4.96 2.93
CA CYS A 4 8.22 3.54 3.25
C CYS A 4 6.92 2.97 2.69
N ILE A 5 7.04 1.87 1.95
CA ILE A 5 5.92 1.17 1.34
C ILE A 5 5.50 0.04 2.29
N ALA A 6 4.29 0.12 2.82
CA ALA A 6 3.64 -1.02 3.46
C ALA A 6 2.60 -1.57 2.46
N ILE A 7 2.85 -2.78 1.96
CA ILE A 7 1.91 -3.47 1.06
C ILE A 7 0.89 -4.19 1.94
N SER A 8 -0.39 -3.86 1.77
CA SER A 8 -1.50 -4.60 2.39
C SER A 8 -2.18 -5.43 1.29
N TYR A 9 -2.17 -6.75 1.44
CA TYR A 9 -2.85 -7.64 0.50
C TYR A 9 -4.27 -7.91 1.02
N HIS A 10 -5.29 -7.42 0.33
CA HIS A 10 -6.65 -7.94 0.49
C HIS A 10 -6.84 -9.08 -0.51
N HIS A 11 -6.87 -10.33 -0.01
CA HIS A 11 -7.17 -11.50 -0.83
C HIS A 11 -8.69 -11.59 -1.04
N THR A 12 -9.16 -11.45 -2.28
CA THR A 12 -10.52 -11.82 -2.66
C THR A 12 -10.44 -13.08 -3.52
N ILE A 13 -10.93 -14.21 -3.01
CA ILE A 13 -11.03 -15.45 -3.77
C ILE A 13 -12.39 -15.44 -4.48
N SER A 14 -12.41 -15.45 -5.82
CA SER A 14 -13.61 -15.76 -6.60
C SER A 14 -13.28 -16.82 -7.64
N GLY A 15 -13.73 -18.05 -7.40
CA GLY A 15 -13.66 -19.13 -8.38
C GLY A 15 -14.95 -19.23 -9.19
N PHE A 16 -14.82 -19.51 -10.49
CA PHE A 16 -15.87 -20.11 -11.33
C PHE A 16 -15.22 -21.05 -12.36
N PRO A 17 -15.83 -22.22 -12.68
CA PRO A 17 -15.22 -23.27 -13.50
C PRO A 17 -15.43 -23.08 -15.02
N GLU A 18 -14.58 -23.76 -15.80
CA GLU A 18 -14.35 -23.65 -17.26
C GLU A 18 -15.45 -24.21 -18.20
N GLU A 19 -15.52 -23.63 -19.41
CA GLU A 19 -15.89 -24.30 -20.66
C GLU A 19 -14.93 -23.89 -21.80
N ASN A 20 -14.57 -24.83 -22.69
CA ASN A 20 -13.65 -24.71 -23.85
C ASN A 20 -14.42 -24.88 -25.19
N PRO A 21 -13.89 -24.63 -26.42
CA PRO A 21 -12.75 -23.81 -26.92
C PRO A 21 -13.01 -23.08 -28.29
N ILE A 22 -12.07 -22.23 -28.77
CA ILE A 22 -11.65 -22.12 -30.22
C ILE A 22 -10.15 -21.73 -30.23
N PRO A 23 -9.24 -22.41 -30.98
CA PRO A 23 -7.82 -22.07 -30.98
C PRO A 23 -7.54 -20.91 -31.94
N ASN A 24 -7.46 -19.70 -31.40
CA ASN A 24 -7.05 -18.50 -32.14
C ASN A 24 -5.73 -17.99 -31.57
N MET A 25 -4.79 -17.67 -32.47
CA MET A 25 -3.51 -16.98 -32.28
C MET A 25 -3.30 -16.48 -30.83
N GLU A 26 -2.49 -17.19 -30.05
CA GLU A 26 -2.21 -16.86 -28.65
C GLU A 26 -1.55 -15.47 -28.58
N VAL A 27 -2.39 -14.43 -28.48
CA VAL A 27 -1.98 -13.18 -27.85
C VAL A 27 -1.77 -13.59 -26.41
N GLU A 28 -0.51 -13.69 -25.99
CA GLU A 28 -0.15 -14.00 -24.61
C GLU A 28 -0.96 -13.06 -23.70
N GLN A 29 -1.99 -13.62 -23.07
CA GLN A 29 -2.98 -12.83 -22.37
C GLN A 29 -2.31 -12.33 -21.10
N VAL A 30 -1.85 -11.08 -21.13
CA VAL A 30 -1.20 -10.46 -19.97
C VAL A 30 -2.22 -10.41 -18.83
N ASP A 31 -1.83 -10.92 -17.67
CA ASP A 31 -2.66 -10.96 -16.47
C ASP A 31 -3.20 -9.56 -16.14
N ALA A 32 -4.50 -9.49 -15.81
CA ALA A 32 -5.15 -8.25 -15.38
C ALA A 32 -4.45 -7.62 -14.16
N ASP A 33 -3.82 -8.43 -13.30
CA ASP A 33 -2.98 -7.97 -12.19
C ASP A 33 -1.76 -7.19 -12.68
N VAL A 34 -1.04 -7.74 -13.65
CA VAL A 34 0.14 -7.12 -14.24
C VAL A 34 -0.25 -5.81 -14.94
N ILE A 35 -1.38 -5.80 -15.66
CA ILE A 35 -1.90 -4.59 -16.30
C ILE A 35 -2.25 -3.52 -15.26
N ALA A 36 -2.93 -3.89 -14.16
CA ALA A 36 -3.33 -2.95 -13.12
C ALA A 36 -2.12 -2.33 -12.41
N LEU A 37 -1.09 -3.11 -12.11
CA LEU A 37 0.16 -2.61 -11.53
C LEU A 37 0.94 -1.73 -12.51
N ALA A 38 1.06 -2.13 -13.77
CA ALA A 38 1.82 -1.40 -14.79
C ALA A 38 1.21 -0.03 -15.15
N ARG A 39 -0.12 0.13 -15.02
CA ARG A 39 -0.79 1.43 -15.22
C ARG A 39 -0.44 2.46 -14.15
N GLY A 40 0.08 2.03 -13.01
CA GLY A 40 0.29 2.88 -11.85
C GLY A 40 -0.99 3.11 -11.03
N PRO A 41 -0.88 3.81 -9.89
CA PRO A 41 -2.00 4.06 -9.01
C PRO A 41 -2.99 5.06 -9.62
N HIS A 42 -4.23 5.02 -9.15
CA HIS A 42 -5.22 6.03 -9.47
C HIS A 42 -4.70 7.43 -9.08
N LYS A 43 -5.03 8.46 -9.89
CA LYS A 43 -4.55 9.84 -9.68
C LYS A 43 -5.09 10.50 -8.41
N VAL A 44 -6.15 9.91 -7.84
CA VAL A 44 -6.75 10.35 -6.58
C VAL A 44 -6.28 9.41 -5.48
N VAL A 45 -5.80 9.98 -4.40
CA VAL A 45 -5.28 9.26 -3.23
C VAL A 45 -6.07 9.63 -1.98
N SER A 46 -6.15 8.69 -1.04
CA SER A 46 -6.72 8.94 0.28
C SER A 46 -5.60 9.22 1.28
N THR A 47 -5.84 10.13 2.23
CA THR A 47 -4.86 10.48 3.28
C THR A 47 -5.45 10.32 4.67
N TYR A 48 -4.63 9.88 5.62
CA TYR A 48 -5.08 9.59 6.98
C TYR A 48 -4.16 10.21 8.04
N ASP A 49 -4.75 10.64 9.14
CA ASP A 49 -4.02 11.07 10.34
C ASP A 49 -3.67 9.87 11.26
N GLY A 50 -4.29 8.70 11.05
CA GLY A 50 -3.97 7.47 11.75
C GLY A 50 -4.56 6.23 11.07
N LEU A 51 -3.84 5.11 11.14
CA LEU A 51 -4.22 3.85 10.49
C LEU A 51 -3.78 2.66 11.36
N ILE A 52 -4.50 1.53 11.25
CA ILE A 52 -4.06 0.26 11.82
C ILE A 52 -3.61 -0.64 10.66
N ILE A 53 -2.33 -0.97 10.63
CA ILE A 53 -1.71 -1.82 9.59
C ILE A 53 -1.20 -3.08 10.27
N ASN A 54 -1.71 -4.26 9.87
CA ASN A 54 -1.31 -5.55 10.44
C ASN A 54 -1.36 -5.59 11.99
N GLY A 55 -2.35 -4.93 12.60
CA GLY A 55 -2.50 -4.83 14.05
C GLY A 55 -1.68 -3.72 14.72
N PHE A 56 -0.77 -3.05 13.99
CA PHE A 56 0.00 -1.93 14.49
C PHE A 56 -0.71 -0.61 14.22
N LYS A 57 -0.91 0.19 15.28
CA LYS A 57 -1.51 1.51 15.17
C LYS A 57 -0.42 2.55 14.90
N VAL A 58 -0.50 3.20 13.75
CA VAL A 58 0.35 4.30 13.35
C VAL A 58 -0.44 5.60 13.32
N HIS A 59 0.16 6.68 13.80
CA HIS A 59 -0.43 8.03 13.79
C HIS A 59 0.54 9.01 13.12
N THR A 60 0.01 10.06 12.50
CA THR A 60 0.83 11.20 12.11
C THR A 60 1.30 11.95 13.35
N LYS A 61 2.44 12.65 13.24
CA LYS A 61 2.97 13.51 14.30
C LYS A 61 1.94 14.54 14.78
N LYS A 62 1.09 15.03 13.87
CA LYS A 62 -0.01 15.96 14.16
C LYS A 62 -1.06 15.30 15.07
N LEU A 63 -1.46 14.06 14.79
CA LEU A 63 -2.48 13.37 15.56
C LEU A 63 -1.98 12.97 16.96
N GLU A 64 -0.70 12.60 17.10
CA GLU A 64 -0.15 12.20 18.40
C GLU A 64 0.06 13.35 19.39
N GLN A 65 0.18 14.61 18.92
CA GLN A 65 0.38 15.79 19.80
C GLN A 65 -0.67 15.91 20.91
N HIS A 66 -1.85 15.35 20.70
CA HIS A 66 -2.98 15.41 21.63
C HIS A 66 -3.19 14.08 22.38
N ARG A 67 -2.23 13.15 22.33
CA ARG A 67 -2.35 11.80 22.90
C ARG A 67 -1.24 11.51 23.90
N LYS A 68 -1.54 10.60 24.84
CA LYS A 68 -0.57 10.13 25.84
C LYS A 68 0.50 9.18 25.27
N THR A 69 0.25 8.59 24.10
CA THR A 69 1.12 7.57 23.48
C THR A 69 1.68 8.08 22.17
N GLN A 70 2.98 7.88 21.96
CA GLN A 70 3.70 8.25 20.75
C GLN A 70 3.67 7.07 19.78
N ASN A 71 2.94 7.24 18.67
CA ASN A 71 2.80 6.23 17.62
C ASN A 71 3.15 6.78 16.24
N SER A 72 3.85 7.93 16.18
CA SER A 72 4.36 8.46 14.91
C SER A 72 5.77 8.00 14.54
N GLY A 73 6.46 7.28 15.43
CA GLY A 73 7.84 6.87 15.18
C GLY A 73 7.95 5.69 14.21
N MET A 74 8.93 5.74 13.31
CA MET A 74 9.34 4.66 12.43
C MET A 74 10.84 4.41 12.57
N MET A 75 11.22 3.14 12.55
CA MET A 75 12.61 2.72 12.39
C MET A 75 12.75 2.03 11.02
N VAL A 76 13.75 2.47 10.24
CA VAL A 76 14.12 1.86 8.97
C VAL A 76 15.55 1.37 9.10
N PHE A 77 15.77 0.11 8.75
CA PHE A 77 17.11 -0.45 8.63
C PHE A 77 17.58 -0.34 7.18
N ALA A 78 18.67 0.40 6.95
CA ALA A 78 19.28 0.56 5.63
C ALA A 78 20.80 0.68 5.79
N ASP A 79 21.57 0.16 4.83
CA ASP A 79 23.04 0.25 4.81
C ASP A 79 23.73 -0.18 6.12
N GLY A 80 23.17 -1.18 6.80
CA GLY A 80 23.68 -1.67 8.09
C GLY A 80 23.42 -0.74 9.27
N ARG A 81 22.55 0.26 9.14
CA ARG A 81 22.25 1.28 10.16
C ARG A 81 20.75 1.43 10.39
N ASN A 82 20.41 1.84 11.61
CA ASN A 82 19.03 2.20 11.98
C ASN A 82 18.81 3.69 11.75
N TYR A 83 17.74 4.04 11.03
CA TYR A 83 17.26 5.40 10.83
C TYR A 83 15.92 5.57 11.53
N TYR A 84 15.78 6.63 12.31
CA TYR A 84 14.57 6.93 13.06
C TYR A 84 13.95 8.22 12.55
N ARG A 85 12.68 8.16 12.15
CA ARG A 85 11.92 9.29 11.58
C ARG A 85 10.48 9.25 12.06
N ASN A 86 9.76 10.36 11.92
CA ASN A 86 8.35 10.47 12.29
C ASN A 86 7.45 10.50 11.05
N PHE A 87 6.30 9.83 11.12
CA PHE A 87 5.24 9.95 10.12
C PHE A 87 4.70 11.36 10.09
N ILE A 88 4.78 12.00 8.92
CA ILE A 88 4.11 13.26 8.66
C ILE A 88 2.76 12.98 8.01
N GLU A 89 2.68 11.97 7.15
CA GLU A 89 1.48 11.70 6.35
C GLU A 89 1.39 10.21 5.99
N ILE A 90 0.16 9.69 6.02
CA ILE A 90 -0.18 8.33 5.61
C ILE A 90 -1.05 8.46 4.35
N ILE A 91 -0.60 7.85 3.26
CA ILE A 91 -1.25 7.92 1.95
C ILE A 91 -1.65 6.51 1.52
N GLU A 92 -2.90 6.31 1.14
CA GLU A 92 -3.36 5.08 0.51
C GLU A 92 -3.45 5.28 -1.01
N LEU A 93 -2.71 4.45 -1.73
CA LEU A 93 -2.77 4.34 -3.17
C LEU A 93 -3.69 3.18 -3.55
N ASN A 94 -4.62 3.45 -4.45
CA ASN A 94 -5.53 2.45 -5.01
C ASN A 94 -5.13 2.18 -6.47
N TYR A 95 -4.85 0.93 -6.80
CA TYR A 95 -4.60 0.46 -8.17
C TYR A 95 -5.87 -0.22 -8.68
N TYR A 96 -6.77 0.60 -9.24
CA TYR A 96 -8.00 0.17 -9.89
C TYR A 96 -8.84 -0.83 -9.08
N GLU A 97 -9.00 -0.53 -7.79
CA GLU A 97 -9.80 -1.29 -6.82
C GLU A 97 -9.34 -2.75 -6.64
N LYS A 98 -8.10 -3.04 -7.04
CA LYS A 98 -7.51 -4.37 -6.97
C LYS A 98 -6.38 -4.46 -5.97
N PHE A 99 -5.51 -3.45 -5.94
CA PHE A 99 -4.40 -3.38 -5.00
C PHE A 99 -4.42 -2.08 -4.20
N TRP A 100 -4.14 -2.18 -2.92
CA TRP A 100 -3.98 -1.05 -2.02
C TRP A 100 -2.56 -1.02 -1.48
N VAL A 101 -1.92 0.13 -1.60
CA VAL A 101 -0.55 0.35 -1.11
C VAL A 101 -0.56 1.51 -0.14
N ILE A 102 -0.08 1.29 1.07
CA ILE A 102 0.09 2.35 2.05
C ILE A 102 1.50 2.92 1.91
N MET A 103 1.58 4.21 1.58
CA MET A 103 2.80 4.99 1.59
C MET A 103 2.88 5.85 2.84
N LEU A 104 4.01 5.73 3.55
CA LEU A 104 4.28 6.49 4.76
C LEU A 104 5.34 7.55 4.45
N ARG A 105 4.95 8.82 4.50
CA ARG A 105 5.86 9.94 4.30
C ARG A 105 6.42 10.38 5.65
N CYS A 106 7.74 10.50 5.72
CA CYS A 106 8.45 10.83 6.96
C CYS A 106 9.27 12.13 6.84
N ASP A 107 9.58 12.72 8.00
CA ASP A 107 10.54 13.85 8.13
C ASP A 107 11.95 13.47 7.70
#